data_AF-A0A836WL61-F1
#
_entry.id   AF-A0A836WL61-F1
#
_cell.length_a   1.000
_cell.length_b   1.000
_cell.length_c   1.000
_cell.angle_alpha   90.00
_cell.angle_beta   90.00
_cell.angle_gamma   90.00
#
_symmetry.space_group_name_H-M   'P 1'
#
loop_
_entity.id
_entity.type
_entity.pdbx_description
1 polymer ?
#
loop_
_entity_poly.entity_id
_entity_poly.type
_entity_poly.pdbx_seq_one_letter_code
_entity_poly.pdbx_strand_id
1 'polypeptide(L)'
;MKRRNIYRKWRPGWPWELEGLALIFAAVAVVVPLYVFYAGRTLTTELPLSVALQQKEALQTTDWDELVNVFWAVGIVGLYLVHLILAGGTIEWISTPFTHLAAPSIFAMIAYFRMVRFSQTYPQYAFLTGSLPEFSFWILGVLFITCLLARMRMTRHLARFRDVHWDVVTPTALDWSYLQLMTFFRPLVYLPRRYKLNREALLIEGWGYAMSVPLDVIQHVEAVGSTQLVSYGYYLATSRHSLVKITLSEPAQPIFISPRDRGRFVHFALEVLESRKPATEHGHTRHGTRRGVVRSTRAGERPANA
;
A
#
# COMPACT_ATOMS: atom_id res chain seq x y z
N MET A 1 19.30 21.10 1.13
CA MET A 1 19.10 20.44 -0.19
C MET A 1 19.19 18.89 -0.18
N LYS A 2 19.88 18.24 0.78
CA LYS A 2 20.03 16.75 0.82
C LYS A 2 18.76 15.92 1.10
N ARG A 3 17.83 16.38 1.95
CA ARG A 3 16.65 15.57 2.34
C ARG A 3 15.70 15.23 1.18
N ARG A 4 15.44 16.16 0.24
CA ARG A 4 14.54 15.91 -0.91
C ARG A 4 15.02 14.77 -1.83
N ASN A 5 16.34 14.57 -1.96
CA ASN A 5 16.88 13.56 -2.86
C ASN A 5 16.75 12.13 -2.26
N ILE A 6 16.78 12.03 -0.93
CA ILE A 6 16.60 10.78 -0.20
C ILE A 6 15.18 10.25 -0.40
N TYR A 7 14.15 11.08 -0.18
CA TYR A 7 12.74 10.67 -0.38
C TYR A 7 12.45 10.19 -1.81
N ARG A 8 13.04 10.83 -2.83
CA ARG A 8 12.86 10.44 -4.24
C ARG A 8 13.49 9.07 -4.56
N LYS A 9 14.63 8.73 -3.94
CA LYS A 9 15.29 7.44 -4.10
C LYS A 9 14.45 6.30 -3.52
N TRP A 10 13.89 6.51 -2.33
CA TRP A 10 13.21 5.45 -1.56
C TRP A 10 11.72 5.33 -1.81
N ARG A 11 11.06 6.29 -2.48
CA ARG A 11 9.64 6.17 -2.83
C ARG A 11 9.46 5.56 -4.24
N PRO A 12 8.63 4.52 -4.40
CA PRO A 12 8.35 3.92 -5.71
C PRO A 12 7.61 4.88 -6.66
N GLY A 13 6.85 5.84 -6.12
CA GLY A 13 5.97 6.75 -6.87
C GLY A 13 4.56 6.17 -7.03
N TRP A 14 3.72 6.82 -7.85
CA TRP A 14 2.35 6.36 -8.11
C TRP A 14 2.29 5.19 -9.12
N PRO A 15 1.45 4.15 -8.90
CA PRO A 15 1.29 2.99 -9.78
C PRO A 15 0.41 3.25 -11.00
N TRP A 16 0.85 4.19 -11.84
CA TRP A 16 0.16 4.58 -13.07
C TRP A 16 -0.17 3.42 -14.01
N GLU A 17 0.65 2.38 -14.05
CA GLU A 17 0.40 1.22 -14.93
C GLU A 17 -0.84 0.43 -14.50
N LEU A 18 -0.99 0.20 -13.19
CA LEU A 18 -2.14 -0.50 -12.62
C LEU A 18 -3.38 0.42 -12.60
N GLU A 19 -3.17 1.69 -12.29
CA GLU A 19 -4.23 2.69 -12.29
C GLU A 19 -4.81 2.89 -13.69
N GLY A 20 -3.95 2.98 -14.70
CA GLY A 20 -4.36 3.08 -16.10
C GLY A 20 -5.18 1.86 -16.54
N LEU A 21 -4.80 0.66 -16.11
CA LEU A 21 -5.58 -0.55 -16.40
C LEU A 21 -6.96 -0.52 -15.72
N ALA A 22 -7.04 -0.11 -14.46
CA ALA A 22 -8.30 0.07 -13.75
C ALA A 22 -9.19 1.13 -14.42
N LEU A 23 -8.60 2.26 -14.83
CA LEU A 23 -9.28 3.33 -15.55
C LEU A 23 -9.84 2.85 -16.89
N ILE A 24 -9.07 2.06 -17.65
CA ILE A 24 -9.53 1.48 -18.92
C ILE A 24 -10.79 0.64 -18.67
N PHE A 25 -10.81 -0.23 -17.66
CA PHE A 25 -12.00 -1.02 -17.38
C PHE A 25 -13.18 -0.18 -16.87
N ALA A 26 -12.94 0.82 -16.02
CA ALA A 26 -13.97 1.76 -15.60
C ALA A 26 -14.57 2.52 -16.80
N ALA A 27 -13.72 2.98 -17.72
CA ALA A 27 -14.12 3.65 -18.94
C ALA A 27 -14.89 2.73 -19.88
N VAL A 28 -14.41 1.49 -20.12
CA VAL A 28 -15.11 0.49 -20.93
C VAL A 28 -16.50 0.20 -20.36
N ALA A 29 -16.60 0.04 -19.04
CA ALA A 29 -17.87 -0.19 -18.37
C ALA A 29 -18.85 0.98 -18.57
N VAL A 30 -18.39 2.21 -18.78
CA VAL A 30 -19.24 3.40 -18.96
C VAL A 30 -19.51 3.68 -20.44
N VAL A 31 -18.45 3.79 -21.24
CA VAL A 31 -18.48 4.28 -22.61
C VAL A 31 -19.14 3.28 -23.54
N VAL A 32 -18.85 1.98 -23.43
CA VAL A 32 -19.39 0.99 -24.37
C VAL A 32 -20.93 0.93 -24.30
N PRO A 33 -21.56 0.76 -23.10
CA PRO A 33 -23.02 0.78 -23.01
C PRO A 33 -23.65 2.10 -23.46
N LEU A 34 -23.06 3.26 -23.09
CA LEU A 34 -23.61 4.56 -23.47
C LEU A 34 -23.49 4.82 -24.97
N TYR A 35 -22.33 4.57 -25.56
CA TYR A 35 -22.10 4.78 -26.99
C TYR A 35 -23.05 3.93 -27.84
N VAL A 36 -23.15 2.63 -27.54
CA VAL A 36 -24.02 1.73 -28.31
C VAL A 36 -25.49 2.08 -28.11
N PHE A 37 -25.91 2.48 -26.91
CA PHE A 37 -27.27 2.95 -26.64
C PHE A 37 -27.63 4.19 -27.48
N TYR A 38 -26.75 5.20 -27.54
CA TYR A 38 -27.01 6.41 -28.32
C TYR A 38 -26.83 6.20 -29.84
N ALA A 39 -25.86 5.41 -30.27
CA ALA A 39 -25.68 5.08 -31.68
C ALA A 39 -26.89 4.31 -32.23
N GLY A 40 -27.46 3.39 -31.44
CA GLY A 40 -28.66 2.64 -31.79
C GLY A 40 -29.92 3.49 -31.97
N ARG A 41 -29.97 4.73 -31.44
CA ARG A 41 -31.10 5.67 -31.60
C ARG A 41 -31.08 6.45 -32.92
N THR A 42 -29.97 6.45 -33.66
CA THR A 42 -29.84 7.27 -34.89
C THR A 42 -30.46 6.67 -36.15
N LEU A 43 -31.16 5.54 -36.07
CA LEU A 43 -31.99 5.03 -37.16
C LEU A 43 -33.48 5.21 -36.84
N THR A 44 -34.13 6.20 -37.46
CA THR A 44 -35.24 5.99 -38.43
C THR A 44 -35.84 7.33 -38.86
N THR A 45 -35.66 7.64 -40.15
CA THR A 45 -36.43 8.61 -40.93
C THR A 45 -37.74 7.93 -41.35
N GLU A 46 -38.87 8.58 -41.07
CA GLU A 46 -40.26 8.27 -41.50
C GLU A 46 -40.78 6.83 -41.28
N LEU A 47 -41.49 6.63 -40.17
CA LEU A 47 -42.21 5.39 -39.85
C LEU A 47 -43.74 5.59 -39.83
N PRO A 48 -44.53 4.60 -40.30
CA PRO A 48 -46.00 4.67 -40.31
C PRO A 48 -46.60 4.67 -38.90
N LEU A 49 -47.82 5.22 -38.76
CA LEU A 49 -48.50 5.51 -37.47
C LEU A 49 -48.65 4.29 -36.52
N SER A 50 -48.79 3.08 -37.07
CA SER A 50 -48.82 1.83 -36.30
C SER A 50 -47.47 1.53 -35.64
N VAL A 51 -46.37 1.84 -36.33
CA VAL A 51 -45.03 1.78 -35.75
C VAL A 51 -44.82 2.93 -34.78
N ALA A 52 -45.39 4.11 -35.02
CA ALA A 52 -45.29 5.24 -34.08
C ALA A 52 -45.94 4.96 -32.71
N LEU A 53 -47.04 4.21 -32.65
CA LEU A 53 -47.67 3.76 -31.38
C LEU A 53 -46.84 2.69 -30.68
N GLN A 54 -46.31 1.71 -31.42
CA GLN A 54 -45.37 0.70 -30.90
C GLN A 54 -44.05 1.34 -30.42
N GLN A 55 -43.62 2.39 -31.12
CA GLN A 55 -42.46 3.20 -30.80
C GLN A 55 -42.72 4.09 -29.57
N LYS A 56 -43.97 4.44 -29.25
CA LYS A 56 -44.33 5.16 -28.02
C LYS A 56 -44.24 4.29 -26.76
N GLU A 57 -44.67 3.03 -26.84
CA GLU A 57 -44.42 2.03 -25.79
C GLU A 57 -42.93 1.69 -25.69
N ALA A 58 -42.24 1.55 -26.82
CA ALA A 58 -40.80 1.40 -26.84
C ALA A 58 -40.10 2.64 -26.24
N LEU A 59 -40.56 3.86 -26.50
CA LEU A 59 -39.99 5.10 -25.92
C LEU A 59 -40.07 5.09 -24.39
N GLN A 60 -41.19 4.65 -23.81
CA GLN A 60 -41.32 4.56 -22.35
C GLN A 60 -40.39 3.53 -21.71
N THR A 61 -40.15 2.38 -22.35
CA THR A 61 -39.11 1.44 -21.88
C THR A 61 -37.71 2.01 -22.08
N THR A 62 -37.51 2.79 -23.15
CA THR A 62 -36.23 3.44 -23.46
C THR A 62 -35.85 4.53 -22.45
N ASP A 63 -36.81 5.27 -21.87
CA ASP A 63 -36.55 6.31 -20.86
C ASP A 63 -36.05 5.71 -19.53
N TRP A 64 -36.63 4.58 -19.11
CA TRP A 64 -36.20 3.87 -17.91
C TRP A 64 -34.82 3.23 -18.10
N ASP A 65 -34.57 2.60 -19.25
CA ASP A 65 -33.26 2.02 -19.57
C ASP A 65 -32.16 3.10 -19.70
N GLU A 66 -32.50 4.28 -20.20
CA GLU A 66 -31.59 5.43 -20.23
C GLU A 66 -31.22 5.87 -18.81
N LEU A 67 -32.23 6.07 -17.94
CA LEU A 67 -32.02 6.47 -16.56
C LEU A 67 -31.16 5.45 -15.80
N VAL A 68 -31.42 4.15 -16.00
CA VAL A 68 -30.63 3.06 -15.41
C VAL A 68 -29.19 3.08 -15.92
N ASN A 69 -28.96 3.29 -17.22
CA ASN A 69 -27.62 3.37 -17.79
C ASN A 69 -26.81 4.58 -17.29
N VAL A 70 -27.47 5.74 -17.16
CA VAL A 70 -26.87 6.94 -16.57
C VAL A 70 -26.54 6.70 -15.11
N PHE A 71 -27.45 6.11 -14.34
CA PHE A 71 -27.23 5.80 -12.93
C PHE A 71 -26.03 4.86 -12.72
N TRP A 72 -25.92 3.80 -13.53
CA TRP A 72 -24.74 2.92 -13.51
C TRP A 72 -23.45 3.66 -13.88
N ALA A 73 -23.50 4.56 -14.87
CA ALA A 73 -22.33 5.35 -15.25
C ALA A 73 -21.85 6.25 -14.09
N VAL A 74 -22.78 6.99 -13.46
CA VAL A 74 -22.48 7.82 -12.28
C VAL A 74 -21.95 6.96 -11.14
N GLY A 75 -22.57 5.80 -10.87
CA GLY A 75 -22.14 4.87 -9.84
C GLY A 75 -20.72 4.34 -10.05
N ILE A 76 -20.36 3.98 -11.29
CA ILE A 76 -19.02 3.49 -11.63
C ILE A 76 -17.97 4.60 -11.53
N VAL A 77 -18.28 5.81 -12.00
CA VAL A 77 -17.41 6.97 -11.84
C VAL A 77 -17.20 7.29 -10.36
N GLY A 78 -18.28 7.31 -9.56
CA GLY A 78 -18.21 7.50 -8.12
C GLY A 78 -17.36 6.42 -7.44
N LEU A 79 -17.53 5.16 -7.80
CA LEU A 79 -16.73 4.05 -7.28
C LEU A 79 -15.25 4.19 -7.63
N TYR A 80 -14.93 4.65 -8.85
CA TYR A 80 -13.56 4.93 -9.26
C TYR A 80 -12.94 6.09 -8.46
N LEU A 81 -13.70 7.16 -8.19
CA LEU A 81 -13.24 8.24 -7.31
C LEU A 81 -13.00 7.77 -5.88
N VAL A 82 -13.87 6.91 -5.33
CA VAL A 82 -13.67 6.28 -4.01
C VAL A 82 -12.41 5.44 -4.01
N HIS A 83 -12.17 4.65 -5.08
CA HIS A 83 -10.92 3.92 -5.26
C HIS A 83 -9.71 4.87 -5.23
N LEU A 84 -9.74 5.99 -5.96
CA LEU A 84 -8.63 6.97 -5.94
C LEU A 84 -8.37 7.54 -4.54
N ILE A 85 -9.42 7.83 -3.76
CA ILE A 85 -9.28 8.31 -2.38
C ILE A 85 -8.64 7.23 -1.49
N LEU A 86 -9.15 6.00 -1.55
CA LEU A 86 -8.62 4.87 -0.78
C LEU A 86 -7.18 4.55 -1.17
N ALA A 87 -6.87 4.60 -2.47
CA ALA A 87 -5.55 4.42 -3.04
C ALA A 87 -4.57 5.50 -2.56
N GLY A 88 -4.99 6.76 -2.55
CA GLY A 88 -4.22 7.89 -2.01
C GLY A 88 -3.92 7.74 -0.52
N GLY A 89 -4.77 7.04 0.23
CA GLY A 89 -4.54 6.71 1.65
C GLY A 89 -3.65 5.48 1.91
N THR A 90 -3.20 4.77 0.87
CA THR A 90 -2.34 3.59 1.04
C THR A 90 -0.86 3.95 1.26
N ILE A 91 -0.09 2.98 1.76
CA ILE A 91 1.32 3.23 2.10
C ILE A 91 2.14 3.58 0.85
N GLU A 92 2.58 4.84 0.79
CA GLU A 92 3.44 5.37 -0.27
C GLU A 92 4.78 4.62 -0.45
N TRP A 93 5.20 3.85 0.56
CA TRP A 93 6.47 3.13 0.57
C TRP A 93 6.41 1.77 -0.14
N ILE A 94 5.21 1.26 -0.46
CA ILE A 94 5.03 -0.05 -1.12
C ILE A 94 4.97 0.15 -2.63
N SER A 95 5.74 -0.62 -3.40
CA SER A 95 5.76 -0.53 -4.86
C SER A 95 4.39 -0.73 -5.49
N THR A 96 3.61 -1.64 -4.94
CA THR A 96 2.34 -2.13 -5.48
C THR A 96 1.36 -2.27 -4.32
N PRO A 97 0.68 -1.18 -3.91
CA PRO A 97 -0.31 -1.24 -2.82
C PRO A 97 -1.53 -2.09 -3.21
N PHE A 98 -2.22 -2.65 -2.20
CA PHE A 98 -3.28 -3.64 -2.43
C PHE A 98 -4.47 -3.08 -3.20
N THR A 99 -4.83 -1.82 -2.92
CA THR A 99 -5.90 -1.11 -3.63
C THR A 99 -5.65 -1.07 -5.13
N HIS A 100 -4.43 -0.72 -5.55
CA HIS A 100 -4.05 -0.69 -6.96
C HIS A 100 -3.88 -2.09 -7.57
N LEU A 101 -3.51 -3.09 -6.77
CA LEU A 101 -3.40 -4.47 -7.25
C LEU A 101 -4.77 -5.09 -7.52
N ALA A 102 -5.77 -4.80 -6.68
CA ALA A 102 -7.12 -5.36 -6.79
C ALA A 102 -8.02 -4.60 -7.78
N ALA A 103 -7.81 -3.29 -7.93
CA ALA A 103 -8.69 -2.43 -8.72
C ALA A 103 -8.90 -2.89 -10.17
N PRO A 104 -7.86 -3.27 -10.95
CA PRO A 104 -8.05 -3.76 -12.32
C PRO A 104 -9.04 -4.93 -12.39
N SER A 105 -8.94 -5.90 -11.49
CA SER A 105 -9.83 -7.06 -11.45
C SER A 105 -11.26 -6.67 -11.07
N ILE A 106 -11.43 -5.79 -10.08
CA ILE A 106 -12.76 -5.31 -9.66
C ILE A 106 -13.45 -4.56 -10.80
N PHE A 107 -12.76 -3.59 -11.42
CA PHE A 107 -13.34 -2.84 -12.54
C PHE A 107 -13.53 -3.70 -13.78
N ALA A 108 -12.66 -4.68 -14.03
CA ALA A 108 -12.86 -5.66 -15.11
C ALA A 108 -14.08 -6.54 -14.89
N MET A 109 -14.36 -6.96 -13.66
CA MET A 109 -15.59 -7.69 -13.33
C MET A 109 -16.83 -6.82 -13.59
N ILE A 110 -16.81 -5.57 -13.10
CA ILE A 110 -17.91 -4.63 -13.31
C ILE A 110 -18.14 -4.39 -14.81
N ALA A 111 -17.07 -4.16 -15.58
CA ALA A 111 -17.14 -4.00 -17.03
C ALA A 111 -17.75 -5.23 -17.69
N TYR A 112 -17.27 -6.44 -17.35
CA TYR A 112 -17.76 -7.69 -17.91
C TYR A 112 -19.27 -7.87 -17.66
N PHE A 113 -19.71 -7.81 -16.40
CA PHE A 113 -21.13 -8.01 -16.08
C PHE A 113 -22.02 -6.95 -16.72
N ARG A 114 -21.54 -5.71 -16.82
CA ARG A 114 -22.28 -4.65 -17.49
C ARG A 114 -22.40 -4.91 -18.99
N MET A 115 -21.33 -5.35 -19.64
CA MET A 115 -21.34 -5.69 -21.07
C MET A 115 -22.19 -6.94 -21.38
N VAL A 116 -22.19 -7.96 -20.50
CA VAL A 116 -23.06 -9.14 -20.63
C VAL A 116 -24.52 -8.75 -20.50
N ARG A 117 -24.88 -8.00 -19.45
CA ARG A 117 -26.26 -7.52 -19.26
C ARG A 117 -26.71 -6.71 -20.47
N PHE A 118 -25.85 -5.83 -20.97
CA PHE A 118 -26.14 -5.06 -22.18
C PHE A 118 -26.35 -5.95 -23.42
N SER A 119 -25.48 -6.94 -23.65
CA SER A 119 -25.59 -7.89 -24.76
C SER A 119 -26.89 -8.70 -24.72
N GLN A 120 -27.40 -9.00 -23.52
CA GLN A 120 -28.67 -9.70 -23.32
C GLN A 120 -29.88 -8.79 -23.58
N THR A 121 -29.79 -7.51 -23.20
CA THR A 121 -30.86 -6.51 -23.44
C THR A 121 -30.93 -6.07 -24.90
N TYR A 122 -29.79 -5.99 -25.60
CA TYR A 122 -29.70 -5.58 -26.99
C TYR A 122 -28.95 -6.64 -27.83
N PRO A 123 -29.60 -7.77 -28.16
CA PRO A 123 -28.96 -8.89 -28.87
C PRO A 123 -28.34 -8.52 -30.21
N GLN A 124 -28.88 -7.50 -30.90
CA GLN A 124 -28.34 -6.97 -32.16
C GLN A 124 -26.93 -6.36 -32.02
N TYR A 125 -26.51 -6.06 -30.79
CA TYR A 125 -25.17 -5.56 -30.46
C TYR A 125 -24.43 -6.51 -29.51
N ALA A 126 -24.79 -7.79 -29.44
CA ALA A 126 -24.17 -8.72 -28.51
C ALA A 126 -22.68 -8.94 -28.82
N PHE A 127 -21.82 -8.66 -27.83
CA PHE A 127 -20.37 -8.89 -27.92
C PHE A 127 -19.86 -9.95 -26.95
N LEU A 128 -20.64 -10.30 -25.91
CA LEU A 128 -20.29 -11.32 -24.92
C LEU A 128 -21.44 -12.31 -24.74
N THR A 129 -21.08 -13.59 -24.59
CA THR A 129 -22.06 -14.66 -24.36
C THR A 129 -22.48 -14.76 -22.89
N GLY A 130 -21.61 -14.34 -21.96
CA GLY A 130 -21.81 -14.50 -20.52
C GLY A 130 -21.50 -15.90 -20.02
N SER A 131 -20.87 -16.75 -20.84
CA SER A 131 -20.55 -18.13 -20.45
C SER A 131 -19.47 -18.18 -19.36
N LEU A 132 -19.51 -19.22 -18.52
CA LEU A 132 -18.52 -19.42 -17.44
C LEU A 132 -17.07 -19.51 -17.97
N PRO A 133 -16.77 -20.21 -19.08
CA PRO A 133 -15.44 -20.22 -19.66
C PRO A 133 -14.98 -18.84 -20.11
N GLU A 134 -15.84 -18.07 -20.79
CA GLU A 134 -15.54 -16.71 -21.24
C GLU A 134 -15.19 -15.79 -20.06
N PHE A 135 -16.00 -15.81 -19.00
CA PHE A 135 -15.72 -15.08 -17.77
C PHE A 135 -14.38 -15.50 -17.14
N SER A 136 -14.11 -16.81 -17.10
CA SER A 136 -12.87 -17.34 -16.52
C SER A 136 -11.65 -16.86 -17.31
N PHE A 137 -11.68 -16.93 -18.64
CA PHE A 137 -10.61 -16.41 -19.50
C PHE A 137 -10.43 -14.90 -19.33
N TRP A 138 -11.52 -14.14 -19.24
CA TRP A 138 -11.48 -12.70 -18.99
C TRP A 138 -10.76 -12.37 -17.69
N ILE A 139 -11.19 -12.96 -16.57
CA ILE A 139 -10.60 -12.67 -15.26
C ILE A 139 -9.17 -13.19 -15.15
N LEU A 140 -8.87 -14.38 -15.66
CA LEU A 140 -7.50 -14.90 -15.68
C LEU A 140 -6.56 -14.03 -16.53
N GLY A 141 -7.04 -13.54 -17.68
CA GLY A 141 -6.29 -12.61 -18.53
C GLY A 141 -5.98 -11.30 -17.81
N VAL A 142 -6.96 -10.71 -17.14
CA VAL A 142 -6.77 -9.47 -16.35
C VAL A 142 -5.83 -9.70 -15.17
N LEU A 143 -5.99 -10.80 -14.44
CA LEU A 143 -5.09 -11.15 -13.33
C LEU A 143 -3.65 -11.35 -13.83
N PHE A 144 -3.46 -12.01 -14.97
CA PHE A 144 -2.15 -12.22 -15.57
C PHE A 144 -1.47 -10.91 -15.93
N ILE A 145 -2.17 -10.02 -16.64
CA ILE A 145 -1.65 -8.68 -17.00
C ILE A 145 -1.34 -7.86 -15.74
N THR A 146 -2.25 -7.87 -14.76
CA THR A 146 -2.09 -7.16 -13.49
C THR A 146 -0.84 -7.63 -12.74
N CYS A 147 -0.63 -8.94 -12.63
CA CYS A 147 0.55 -9.54 -12.03
C CYS A 147 1.83 -9.17 -12.78
N LEU A 148 1.80 -9.15 -14.12
CA LEU A 148 2.93 -8.77 -14.95
C LEU A 148 3.31 -7.29 -14.73
N LEU A 149 2.33 -6.38 -14.74
CA LEU A 149 2.55 -4.96 -14.47
C LEU A 149 3.09 -4.73 -13.05
N ALA A 150 2.51 -5.40 -12.04
CA ALA A 150 3.00 -5.36 -10.67
C ALA A 150 4.46 -5.83 -10.56
N ARG A 151 4.81 -6.91 -11.28
CA ARG A 151 6.17 -7.46 -11.31
C ARG A 151 7.17 -6.54 -12.01
N MET A 152 6.79 -5.96 -13.16
CA MET A 152 7.61 -4.96 -13.86
C MET A 152 7.88 -3.75 -12.96
N ARG A 153 6.86 -3.29 -12.25
CA ARG A 153 6.98 -2.15 -11.34
C ARG A 153 7.92 -2.44 -10.17
N MET A 154 7.74 -3.59 -9.52
CA MET A 154 8.62 -4.05 -8.44
C MET A 154 10.08 -4.12 -8.92
N THR A 155 10.34 -4.72 -10.08
CA THR A 155 11.70 -4.86 -10.62
C THR A 155 12.33 -3.51 -10.96
N ARG A 156 11.59 -2.57 -11.55
CA ARG A 156 12.05 -1.19 -11.77
C ARG A 156 12.38 -0.47 -10.45
N HIS A 157 11.57 -0.68 -9.40
CA HIS A 157 11.84 -0.10 -8.09
C HIS A 157 13.12 -0.68 -7.48
N LEU A 158 13.26 -2.01 -7.52
CA LEU A 158 14.45 -2.69 -7.01
C LEU A 158 15.73 -2.36 -7.76
N ALA A 159 15.64 -2.07 -9.07
CA ALA A 159 16.79 -1.66 -9.87
C ALA A 159 17.48 -0.39 -9.31
N ARG A 160 16.73 0.50 -8.63
CA ARG A 160 17.28 1.71 -7.97
C ARG A 160 18.20 1.38 -6.79
N PHE A 161 18.12 0.17 -6.27
CA PHE A 161 18.89 -0.29 -5.11
C PHE A 161 19.94 -1.35 -5.46
N ARG A 162 20.19 -1.57 -6.76
CA ARG A 162 21.16 -2.59 -7.22
C ARG A 162 22.55 -2.35 -6.65
N ASP A 163 22.97 -1.09 -6.64
CA ASP A 163 24.33 -0.70 -6.27
C ASP A 163 24.42 -0.20 -4.81
N VAL A 164 23.35 -0.38 -4.03
CA VAL A 164 23.31 -0.02 -2.61
C VAL A 164 23.96 -1.12 -1.78
N HIS A 165 24.94 -0.76 -0.96
CA HIS A 165 25.51 -1.67 0.03
C HIS A 165 24.52 -1.92 1.17
N TRP A 166 24.32 -3.19 1.52
CA TRP A 166 23.40 -3.65 2.56
C TRP A 166 24.20 -4.31 3.69
N ASP A 167 24.18 -3.69 4.88
CA ASP A 167 24.95 -4.14 6.05
C ASP A 167 24.36 -5.42 6.67
N VAL A 168 23.03 -5.54 6.65
CA VAL A 168 22.29 -6.70 7.11
C VAL A 168 21.36 -7.19 6.01
N VAL A 169 21.47 -8.46 5.65
CA VAL A 169 20.56 -9.15 4.74
C VAL A 169 20.09 -10.42 5.40
N THR A 170 18.78 -10.56 5.58
CA THR A 170 18.20 -11.71 6.26
C THR A 170 16.94 -12.18 5.53
N PRO A 171 16.79 -13.49 5.26
CA PRO A 171 15.55 -14.01 4.68
C PRO A 171 14.40 -13.86 5.68
N THR A 172 13.17 -14.05 5.20
CA THR A 172 12.03 -14.15 6.10
C THR A 172 12.04 -15.48 6.85
N ALA A 173 11.67 -15.44 8.14
CA ALA A 173 11.37 -16.63 8.93
C ALA A 173 10.01 -17.18 8.48
N LEU A 174 9.97 -18.41 7.98
CA LEU A 174 8.74 -19.09 7.58
C LEU A 174 8.43 -20.21 8.56
N ASP A 175 7.24 -20.21 9.12
CA ASP A 175 6.74 -21.28 9.98
C ASP A 175 5.22 -21.47 9.85
N TRP A 176 4.67 -22.45 10.58
CA TRP A 176 3.24 -22.76 10.60
C TRP A 176 2.36 -21.63 11.14
N SER A 177 2.94 -20.68 11.88
CA SER A 177 2.19 -19.52 12.39
C SER A 177 1.86 -18.50 11.30
N TYR A 178 2.39 -18.67 10.09
CA TYR A 178 2.00 -17.88 8.92
C TYR A 178 0.49 -17.92 8.66
N LEU A 179 -0.15 -19.09 8.78
CA LEU A 179 -1.60 -19.22 8.58
C LEU A 179 -2.38 -18.41 9.62
N GLN A 180 -1.89 -18.37 10.86
CA GLN A 180 -2.47 -17.54 11.91
C GLN A 180 -2.24 -16.05 11.66
N LEU A 181 -1.15 -15.66 11.01
CA LEU A 181 -0.97 -14.28 10.56
C LEU A 181 -2.02 -13.95 9.49
N MET A 182 -2.23 -14.83 8.51
CA MET A 182 -3.13 -14.57 7.37
C MET A 182 -4.56 -14.23 7.80
N THR A 183 -5.02 -14.74 8.95
CA THR A 183 -6.36 -14.42 9.49
C THR A 183 -6.52 -13.00 9.98
N PHE A 184 -5.45 -12.21 10.17
CA PHE A 184 -5.54 -10.83 10.63
C PHE A 184 -5.92 -9.82 9.52
N PHE A 185 -6.18 -10.27 8.28
CA PHE A 185 -6.85 -9.55 7.17
C PHE A 185 -6.35 -8.14 6.78
N ARG A 186 -5.31 -7.60 7.43
CA ARG A 186 -4.76 -6.26 7.18
C ARG A 186 -3.22 -6.27 7.20
N PRO A 187 -2.57 -6.09 6.05
CA PRO A 187 -2.82 -6.75 4.78
C PRO A 187 -1.80 -7.88 4.59
N LEU A 188 -2.23 -9.12 4.78
CA LEU A 188 -1.48 -10.28 4.30
C LEU A 188 -1.94 -10.63 2.89
N VAL A 189 -1.50 -9.81 1.95
CA VAL A 189 -1.49 -10.13 0.50
C VAL A 189 -0.06 -10.26 -0.01
N TYR A 190 0.91 -10.01 0.86
CA TYR A 190 2.28 -9.76 0.51
C TYR A 190 3.16 -10.77 1.22
N LEU A 191 3.50 -11.87 0.53
CA LEU A 191 4.46 -12.84 1.04
C LEU A 191 5.88 -12.22 0.98
N PRO A 192 6.49 -11.86 2.14
CA PRO A 192 7.87 -11.37 2.17
C PRO A 192 8.81 -12.50 1.75
N ARG A 193 9.97 -12.12 1.22
CA ARG A 193 11.06 -13.01 0.84
C ARG A 193 12.29 -12.75 1.69
N ARG A 194 12.68 -11.48 1.83
CA ARG A 194 13.86 -11.07 2.58
C ARG A 194 13.78 -9.60 2.99
N TYR A 195 14.57 -9.28 4.00
CA TYR A 195 14.74 -7.94 4.53
C TYR A 195 16.20 -7.55 4.37
N LYS A 196 16.43 -6.32 3.93
CA LYS A 196 17.76 -5.73 3.82
C LYS A 196 17.77 -4.42 4.59
N LEU A 197 18.80 -4.19 5.38
CA LEU A 197 18.92 -3.03 6.22
C LEU A 197 20.33 -2.48 6.08
N ASN A 198 20.44 -1.17 5.96
CA ASN A 198 21.72 -0.47 6.01
C ASN A 198 21.57 0.80 6.86
N ARG A 199 22.61 1.63 6.92
CA ARG A 199 22.53 2.88 7.67
C ARG A 199 21.52 3.90 7.14
N GLU A 200 21.03 3.77 5.91
CA GLU A 200 20.13 4.76 5.25
C GLU A 200 18.66 4.34 5.21
N ALA A 201 18.36 3.06 4.93
CA ALA A 201 17.00 2.54 4.77
C ALA A 201 16.88 1.05 5.13
N LEU A 202 15.63 0.65 5.35
CA LEU A 202 15.14 -0.71 5.34
C LEU A 202 14.49 -0.99 3.97
N LEU A 203 14.82 -2.11 3.34
CA LEU A 203 14.14 -2.65 2.18
C LEU A 203 13.53 -4.01 2.52
N ILE A 204 12.22 -4.09 2.38
CA ILE A 204 11.42 -5.31 2.51
C ILE A 204 11.11 -5.79 1.09
N GLU A 205 11.71 -6.91 0.69
CA GLU A 205 11.44 -7.55 -0.61
C GLU A 205 10.45 -8.70 -0.41
N GLY A 206 9.35 -8.68 -1.15
CA GLY A 206 8.47 -9.85 -1.30
C GLY A 206 8.48 -10.43 -2.71
N TRP A 207 7.50 -11.28 -3.00
CA TRP A 207 7.37 -11.92 -4.32
C TRP A 207 6.74 -11.00 -5.38
N GLY A 208 5.73 -10.21 -4.99
CA GLY A 208 5.00 -9.29 -5.87
C GLY A 208 5.10 -7.81 -5.48
N TYR A 209 5.97 -7.48 -4.51
CA TYR A 209 6.14 -6.12 -4.01
C TYR A 209 7.56 -5.88 -3.49
N ALA A 210 7.92 -4.61 -3.39
CA ALA A 210 9.07 -4.13 -2.65
C ALA A 210 8.64 -2.90 -1.85
N MET A 211 9.03 -2.85 -0.58
CA MET A 211 8.78 -1.71 0.29
C MET A 211 10.08 -1.17 0.83
N SER A 212 10.36 0.11 0.58
CA SER A 212 11.56 0.77 1.07
C SER A 212 11.21 1.88 2.03
N VAL A 213 11.74 1.77 3.25
CA VAL A 213 11.48 2.67 4.37
C VAL A 213 12.80 3.34 4.77
N PRO A 214 12.96 4.64 4.52
CA PRO A 214 14.12 5.39 5.01
C PRO A 214 14.27 5.29 6.55
N LEU A 215 15.49 5.19 7.08
CA LEU A 215 15.68 5.12 8.54
C LEU A 215 15.30 6.43 9.25
N ASP A 216 15.29 7.57 8.57
CA ASP A 216 14.92 8.86 9.17
C ASP A 216 13.41 8.98 9.47
N VAL A 217 12.58 8.12 8.87
CA VAL A 217 11.14 8.04 9.20
C VAL A 217 10.84 6.94 10.23
N ILE A 218 11.81 6.10 10.59
CA ILE A 218 11.63 5.06 11.61
C ILE A 218 11.86 5.70 12.98
N GLN A 219 10.82 5.68 13.82
CA GLN A 219 10.89 6.19 15.20
C GLN A 219 11.38 5.13 16.17
N HIS A 220 10.91 3.90 16.00
CA HIS A 220 11.17 2.82 16.95
C HIS A 220 11.20 1.46 16.27
N VAL A 221 12.08 0.59 16.74
CA VAL A 221 12.19 -0.82 16.32
C VAL A 221 12.22 -1.68 17.57
N GLU A 222 11.32 -2.66 17.63
CA GLU A 222 11.12 -3.50 18.81
C GLU A 222 10.98 -4.97 18.40
N ALA A 223 11.64 -5.87 19.13
CA ALA A 223 11.38 -7.30 19.00
C ALA A 223 10.08 -7.66 19.73
N VAL A 224 9.09 -8.20 19.02
CA VAL A 224 7.79 -8.53 19.60
C VAL A 224 7.85 -9.91 20.24
N GLY A 225 7.36 -10.00 21.48
CA GLY A 225 7.19 -11.28 22.17
C GLY A 225 6.13 -12.16 21.51
N SER A 226 6.28 -13.48 21.58
CA SER A 226 5.40 -14.44 20.89
C SER A 226 3.93 -14.39 21.32
N THR A 227 3.62 -13.77 22.46
CA THR A 227 2.26 -13.66 23.01
C THR A 227 1.55 -12.35 22.66
N GLN A 228 2.26 -11.35 22.14
CA GLN A 228 1.71 -10.03 21.85
C GLN A 228 1.38 -9.91 20.37
N LEU A 229 0.24 -10.45 19.94
CA LEU A 229 -0.32 -10.04 18.65
C LEU A 229 -1.28 -8.89 18.83
N VAL A 230 -0.90 -7.78 18.22
CA VAL A 230 -1.70 -6.56 18.16
C VAL A 230 -2.47 -6.60 16.85
N SER A 231 -3.80 -6.46 16.90
CA SER A 231 -4.68 -6.51 15.71
C SER A 231 -4.53 -5.30 14.76
N TYR A 232 -3.61 -4.38 15.05
CA TYR A 232 -3.46 -3.11 14.36
C TYR A 232 -2.04 -2.94 13.80
N GLY A 233 -1.93 -2.87 12.48
CA GLY A 233 -0.68 -2.61 11.74
C GLY A 233 -0.59 -3.39 10.43
N TYR A 234 0.55 -3.23 9.74
CA TYR A 234 0.84 -3.88 8.47
C TYR A 234 1.73 -5.10 8.66
N TYR A 235 1.18 -6.30 8.44
CA TYR A 235 1.93 -7.54 8.55
C TYR A 235 2.62 -7.91 7.24
N LEU A 236 3.93 -7.66 7.18
CA LEU A 236 4.84 -8.10 6.12
C LEU A 236 5.75 -9.20 6.67
N ALA A 237 5.13 -10.22 7.26
CA ALA A 237 5.77 -11.26 8.06
C ALA A 237 5.22 -12.65 7.73
N THR A 238 6.06 -13.68 7.90
CA THR A 238 5.73 -15.09 7.71
C THR A 238 5.90 -15.95 8.97
N SER A 239 6.17 -15.31 10.11
CA SER A 239 6.37 -15.97 11.40
C SER A 239 6.00 -15.02 12.54
N ARG A 240 5.19 -15.51 13.48
CA ARG A 240 4.87 -14.84 14.76
C ARG A 240 6.05 -14.88 15.74
N HIS A 241 6.88 -15.91 15.64
CA HIS A 241 7.99 -16.15 16.58
C HIS A 241 9.17 -15.21 16.36
N SER A 242 9.31 -14.67 15.14
CA SER A 242 10.40 -13.78 14.77
C SER A 242 9.96 -12.33 14.50
N LEU A 243 8.81 -11.91 15.05
CA LEU A 243 8.25 -10.60 14.77
C LEU A 243 9.13 -9.46 15.29
N VAL A 244 9.26 -8.44 14.45
CA VAL A 244 9.83 -7.13 14.74
C VAL A 244 8.82 -6.08 14.34
N LYS A 245 8.48 -5.21 15.28
CA LYS A 245 7.60 -4.07 15.10
C LYS A 245 8.44 -2.84 14.75
N ILE A 246 8.01 -2.13 13.72
CA ILE A 246 8.62 -0.92 13.21
C ILE A 246 7.58 0.18 13.27
N THR A 247 7.82 1.18 14.11
CA THR A 247 6.96 2.36 14.22
C THR A 247 7.54 3.47 13.35
N LEU A 248 6.70 4.01 12.46
CA LEU A 248 7.06 5.12 11.58
C LEU A 248 6.53 6.44 12.13
N SER A 249 7.17 7.55 11.75
CA SER A 249 6.65 8.89 12.06
C SER A 249 5.34 9.17 11.32
N GLU A 250 5.26 8.75 10.07
CA GLU A 250 4.06 8.76 9.21
C GLU A 250 4.21 7.60 8.22
N PRO A 251 3.22 6.69 8.06
CA PRO A 251 1.86 6.67 8.63
C PRO A 251 1.78 6.15 10.08
N ALA A 252 0.64 6.38 10.74
CA ALA A 252 0.39 6.03 12.16
C ALA A 252 0.35 4.52 12.47
N GLN A 253 0.34 3.65 11.45
CA GLN A 253 0.25 2.19 11.63
C GLN A 253 1.65 1.56 11.67
N PRO A 254 1.93 0.68 12.66
CA PRO A 254 3.21 -0.01 12.72
C PRO A 254 3.33 -1.05 11.61
N ILE A 255 4.55 -1.32 11.18
CA ILE A 255 4.88 -2.40 10.24
C ILE A 255 5.49 -3.56 11.02
N PHE A 256 4.99 -4.76 10.79
CA PHE A 256 5.50 -5.99 11.37
C PHE A 256 6.25 -6.78 10.30
N ILE A 257 7.51 -7.13 10.58
CA ILE A 257 8.33 -8.01 9.74
C ILE A 257 8.81 -9.21 10.55
N SER A 258 9.25 -10.28 9.88
CA SER A 258 9.76 -11.48 10.57
C SER A 258 11.13 -11.91 10.05
N PRO A 259 12.22 -11.15 10.30
CA PRO A 259 13.56 -11.51 9.90
C PRO A 259 14.00 -12.84 10.52
N ARG A 260 14.66 -13.71 9.76
CA ARG A 260 15.18 -14.99 10.29
C ARG A 260 16.25 -14.77 11.37
N ASP A 261 17.08 -13.75 11.19
CA ASP A 261 18.09 -13.34 12.17
C ASP A 261 17.61 -12.10 12.93
N ARG A 262 16.61 -12.31 13.80
CA ARG A 262 15.94 -11.23 14.54
C ARG A 262 16.90 -10.44 15.42
N GLY A 263 17.79 -11.12 16.14
CA GLY A 263 18.71 -10.49 17.10
C GLY A 263 19.65 -9.51 16.40
N ARG A 264 20.34 -9.97 15.34
CA ARG A 264 21.25 -9.12 14.56
C ARG A 264 20.51 -7.96 13.91
N PHE A 265 19.33 -8.22 13.34
CA PHE A 265 18.55 -7.19 12.66
C PHE A 265 18.15 -6.07 13.63
N VAL A 266 17.60 -6.41 14.80
CA VAL A 266 17.17 -5.43 15.80
C VAL A 266 18.35 -4.69 16.39
N HIS A 267 19.44 -5.38 16.75
CA HIS A 267 20.64 -4.75 17.29
C HIS A 267 21.20 -3.69 16.33
N PHE A 268 21.38 -4.05 15.06
CA PHE A 268 21.88 -3.11 14.05
C PHE A 268 20.92 -1.93 13.83
N ALA A 269 19.61 -2.19 13.79
CA ALA A 269 18.62 -1.11 13.64
C ALA A 269 18.68 -0.11 14.80
N LEU A 270 18.76 -0.61 16.05
CA LEU A 270 18.85 0.23 17.24
C LEU A 270 20.16 1.03 17.27
N GLU A 271 21.29 0.41 16.96
CA GLU A 271 22.60 1.08 16.88
C GLU A 271 22.55 2.26 15.89
N VAL A 272 21.99 2.04 14.70
CA VAL A 272 21.84 3.10 13.69
C VAL A 272 20.90 4.20 14.16
N LEU A 273 19.76 3.86 14.78
CA LEU A 273 18.80 4.85 15.28
C LEU A 273 19.37 5.67 16.45
N GLU A 274 20.13 5.04 17.35
CA GLU A 274 20.80 5.72 18.46
C GLU A 274 21.89 6.66 17.98
N SER A 275 22.71 6.24 17.01
CA SER A 275 23.75 7.09 16.40
C SER A 275 23.20 8.36 15.72
N ARG A 276 21.90 8.37 15.40
CA ARG A 276 21.22 9.47 14.71
C ARG A 276 20.46 10.40 15.64
N LYS A 277 20.27 10.05 16.92
CA LYS A 277 19.66 10.96 17.88
C LYS A 277 20.57 12.19 17.98
N PRO A 278 20.06 13.42 17.77
CA PRO A 278 20.85 14.61 18.01
C PRO A 278 21.38 14.53 19.44
N ALA A 279 22.64 14.92 19.65
CA ALA A 279 23.23 15.05 20.98
C ALA A 279 22.53 16.20 21.71
N THR A 280 21.29 16.01 22.14
CA THR A 280 20.59 16.92 23.04
C THR A 280 21.20 16.74 24.43
N GLU A 281 21.98 17.76 24.80
CA GLU A 281 22.25 18.22 26.16
C GLU A 281 22.86 17.20 27.12
N HIS A 282 24.19 17.01 26.99
CA HIS A 282 25.03 17.04 28.20
C HIS A 282 25.09 18.48 28.73
N GLY A 283 23.94 19.00 29.16
CA GLY A 283 23.84 20.23 29.92
C GLY A 283 24.28 19.96 31.36
N HIS A 284 25.37 20.60 31.77
CA HIS A 284 25.86 20.73 33.14
C HIS A 284 24.72 20.75 34.18
N THR A 285 24.77 19.92 35.22
CA THR A 285 25.31 20.38 36.51
C THR A 285 25.84 19.18 37.33
N ARG A 286 27.16 18.98 37.26
CA ARG A 286 27.92 18.24 38.28
C ARG A 286 28.88 19.21 38.97
N HIS A 287 28.31 20.11 39.79
CA HIS A 287 28.96 20.67 40.97
C HIS A 287 28.19 20.06 42.15
N GLY A 288 28.70 19.12 42.93
CA GLY A 288 30.03 19.18 43.55
C GLY A 288 30.01 20.07 44.80
N THR A 289 28.94 20.05 45.60
CA THR A 289 28.95 20.61 46.97
C THR A 289 29.87 19.77 47.85
N ARG A 290 31.15 20.11 47.80
CA ARG A 290 32.20 19.65 48.68
C ARG A 290 31.87 20.14 50.10
N ARG A 291 31.59 19.19 51.00
CA ARG A 291 31.57 19.38 52.46
C ARG A 291 32.86 20.11 52.89
N GLY A 292 32.73 21.37 53.26
CA GLY A 292 33.74 22.13 53.98
C GLY A 292 33.64 21.77 55.46
N VAL A 293 34.54 20.90 55.90
CA VAL A 293 34.79 20.56 57.30
C VAL A 293 35.33 21.79 58.03
N VAL A 294 34.56 22.33 58.98
CA VAL A 294 35.06 23.29 59.96
C VAL A 294 35.81 22.50 61.03
N ARG A 295 37.14 22.50 60.97
CA ARG A 295 38.01 22.04 62.06
C ARG A 295 38.87 23.22 62.51
N SER A 296 38.30 24.00 63.43
CA SER A 296 39.02 25.05 64.16
C SER A 296 39.98 24.38 65.16
N THR A 297 41.26 24.40 64.86
CA THR A 297 42.36 24.03 65.76
C THR A 297 42.57 25.12 66.83
N ARG A 298 42.62 24.71 68.10
CA ARG A 298 43.07 25.51 69.24
C ARG A 298 44.34 24.87 69.82
N ALA A 299 45.20 25.71 70.41
CA ALA A 299 46.50 25.46 71.07
C ALA A 299 47.71 25.51 70.11
N GLY A 300 48.76 26.30 70.35
CA GLY A 300 49.09 27.18 71.48
C GLY A 300 50.46 27.84 71.26
N GLU A 301 50.70 28.88 72.07
CA GLU A 301 51.99 29.40 72.54
C GLU A 301 53.13 29.71 71.55
N ARG A 302 53.48 31.00 71.50
CA ARG A 302 54.85 31.47 71.77
C ARG A 302 54.80 32.84 72.45
N PRO A 303 55.57 33.07 73.53
CA PRO A 303 55.68 34.37 74.19
C PRO A 303 56.85 35.20 73.64
N ALA A 304 56.90 36.45 74.12
CA ALA A 304 58.03 37.39 74.18
C ALA A 304 58.25 38.32 72.97
N ASN A 305 57.76 39.56 73.04
CA ASN A 305 58.56 40.75 73.40
C ASN A 305 57.82 42.06 73.09
N ALA A 306 57.96 43.00 74.03
CA ALA A 306 57.56 44.42 74.06
C ALA A 306 56.06 44.74 74.25
#